data_AF-A0A533T8G4-F1
#
_entry.id   AF-A0A533T8G4-F1
#
_cell.length_a   1.000
_cell.length_b   1.000
_cell.length_c   1.000
_cell.angle_alpha   90.00
_cell.angle_beta   90.00
_cell.angle_gamma   90.00
#
_symmetry.space_group_name_H-M   'P 1'
#
loop_
_entity.id
_entity.type
_entity.pdbx_description
1 polymer ?
#
loop_
_entity_poly.entity_id
_entity_poly.type
_entity_poly.pdbx_seq_one_letter_code
_entity_poly.pdbx_strand_id
1 'polypeptide(L)' 'MKYSFKKLWNTTFLFVGPIWYLLVWMIWSSGQVQNIADKMSFLGTVIPGFLLIYSAGFFIEGWHERKKKKNLP' A
#
# COMPACT_ATOMS: atom_id res chain seq x y z
N MET A 1 27.45 -1.13 -1.33
CA MET A 1 26.16 -1.72 -0.93
C MET A 1 25.11 -1.34 -1.96
N LYS A 2 24.54 -2.29 -2.71
CA LYS A 2 23.38 -2.02 -3.57
C LYS A 2 22.14 -1.92 -2.67
N TYR A 3 21.73 -0.71 -2.33
CA TYR A 3 20.44 -0.49 -1.69
C TYR A 3 19.34 -0.89 -2.68
N SER A 4 18.64 -1.99 -2.39
CA SER A 4 17.48 -2.42 -3.17
C SER A 4 16.26 -1.66 -2.69
N PHE A 5 15.68 -0.85 -3.57
CA PHE A 5 14.46 -0.09 -3.26
C PHE A 5 13.34 -1.03 -2.81
N LYS A 6 13.21 -2.21 -3.43
CA LYS A 6 12.35 -3.30 -2.96
C LYS A 6 12.47 -3.62 -1.46
N LYS A 7 13.71 -3.73 -0.95
CA LYS A 7 13.95 -4.03 0.47
C LYS A 7 13.52 -2.88 1.37
N LEU A 8 13.82 -1.64 0.97
CA LEU A 8 13.40 -0.45 1.70
C LEU A 8 11.87 -0.34 1.73
N TRP A 9 11.22 -0.49 0.58
CA TRP A 9 9.77 -0.41 0.44
C TRP A 9 9.04 -1.45 1.28
N ASN A 10 9.50 -2.71 1.24
CA ASN A 10 8.93 -3.77 2.08
C ASN A 10 9.14 -3.50 3.57
N THR A 11 10.29 -2.93 3.95
CA THR A 11 10.57 -2.53 5.35
C THR A 11 9.64 -1.40 5.79
N THR A 12 9.40 -0.40 4.95
CA THR A 12 8.43 0.66 5.23
C THR A 12 7.03 0.08 5.44
N PHE A 13 6.61 -0.86 4.60
CA PHE A 13 5.30 -1.50 4.73
C PHE A 13 5.15 -2.41 5.95
N LEU A 14 6.25 -2.92 6.51
CA LEU A 14 6.23 -3.59 7.81
C LEU A 14 5.81 -2.65 8.95
N PHE A 15 6.07 -1.33 8.85
CA PHE A 15 5.63 -0.34 9.84
C PHE A 15 4.30 0.31 9.47
N VAL A 16 4.11 0.62 8.19
CA VAL A 16 2.88 1.25 7.68
C VAL A 16 1.69 0.29 7.79
N GLY A 17 1.88 -1.01 7.56
CA GLY A 17 0.81 -2.02 7.63
C GLY A 17 0.13 -2.06 9.00
N PRO A 18 0.87 -2.20 10.13
CA PRO A 18 0.29 -2.13 11.48
C PRO A 18 -0.44 -0.82 11.78
N ILE A 19 0.13 0.32 11.40
CA ILE A 19 -0.51 1.64 11.60
C ILE A 19 -1.80 1.72 10.81
N TRP A 20 -1.77 1.27 9.56
CA TRP A 20 -2.94 1.22 8.70
C TRP A 20 -4.03 0.30 9.27
N TYR A 21 -3.65 -0.89 9.74
CA TYR A 21 -4.56 -1.82 10.39
C TYR A 21 -5.24 -1.20 11.62
N LEU A 22 -4.47 -0.49 12.45
CA LEU A 22 -5.00 0.24 13.61
C LEU A 22 -6.04 1.28 13.19
N LEU A 23 -5.78 2.07 12.14
CA LEU A 23 -6.74 3.07 11.63
C LEU A 23 -8.02 2.40 11.13
N VAL A 24 -7.89 1.31 10.35
CA VAL A 24 -9.03 0.53 9.87
C VAL A 24 -9.84 -0.03 11.03
N TRP A 25 -9.16 -0.55 12.06
CA TRP A 25 -9.81 -1.07 13.26
C TRP A 25 -10.52 0.02 14.07
N MET A 26 -9.94 1.21 14.20
CA MET A 26 -10.59 2.35 14.86
C MET A 26 -11.87 2.75 14.15
N ILE A 27 -11.86 2.81 12.82
CA ILE A 27 -13.07 3.12 12.01
C ILE A 27 -14.08 1.99 12.11
N TRP A 28 -13.63 0.73 12.09
CA TRP A 28 -14.51 -0.42 12.26
C TRP A 28 -15.21 -0.44 13.62
N SER A 29 -14.48 -0.03 14.68
CA SER A 29 -14.97 0.02 16.05
C SER A 29 -15.75 1.30 16.38
N SER A 30 -15.73 2.33 15.52
CA SER A 30 -16.37 3.62 15.81
C SER A 30 -17.90 3.56 15.81
N GLY A 31 -18.48 2.44 15.36
CA GLY A 31 -19.93 2.29 15.24
C GLY A 31 -20.54 3.15 14.13
N GLN A 32 -19.73 3.78 13.26
CA GLN A 32 -20.20 4.53 12.09
C GLN A 32 -20.59 3.61 10.93
N VAL A 33 -19.98 2.43 10.85
CA VAL A 33 -20.20 1.43 9.80
C VAL A 33 -21.10 0.31 10.35
N GLN A 34 -22.38 0.63 10.58
CA GLN A 34 -23.31 -0.31 11.26
C GLN A 34 -23.91 -1.32 10.28
N ASN A 35 -24.26 -0.87 9.08
CA ASN A 35 -24.96 -1.70 8.12
C ASN A 35 -23.99 -2.64 7.39
N ILE A 36 -24.47 -3.83 7.03
CA ILE A 36 -23.66 -4.83 6.31
C ILE A 36 -23.20 -4.30 4.95
N ALA A 37 -24.05 -3.51 4.27
CA ALA A 37 -23.69 -2.83 3.03
C ALA A 37 -22.55 -1.83 3.23
N ASP A 38 -22.57 -1.05 4.30
CA ASP A 38 -21.52 -0.06 4.61
C ASP A 38 -20.20 -0.75 4.93
N LYS A 39 -20.25 -1.89 5.65
CA LYS A 39 -19.06 -2.71 5.95
C LYS A 39 -18.43 -3.27 4.67
N MET A 40 -19.24 -3.74 3.74
CA MET A 40 -18.77 -4.22 2.44
C MET A 40 -18.16 -3.10 1.60
N SER A 41 -18.80 -1.93 1.52
CA SER A 41 -18.28 -0.76 0.80
C SER A 41 -16.98 -0.23 1.42
N PHE A 42 -16.91 -0.20 2.76
CA PHE A 42 -15.71 0.18 3.50
C PHE A 42 -14.54 -0.74 3.17
N LEU A 43 -14.70 -2.06 3.38
CA LEU A 43 -13.64 -3.03 3.06
C LEU A 43 -13.29 -3.05 1.57
N GLY A 44 -14.31 -2.92 0.71
CA GLY A 44 -14.16 -2.85 -0.75
C GLY A 44 -13.41 -1.61 -1.24
N THR A 45 -13.32 -0.54 -0.44
CA THR A 45 -12.52 0.65 -0.77
C THR A 45 -11.14 0.59 -0.13
N VAL A 46 -11.10 0.18 1.14
CA VAL A 46 -9.91 0.18 1.99
C VAL A 46 -8.89 -0.86 1.51
N ILE A 47 -9.31 -2.09 1.24
CA ILE A 47 -8.40 -3.17 0.82
C ILE A 47 -7.77 -2.86 -0.56
N PRO A 48 -8.52 -2.50 -1.61
CA PRO A 48 -7.91 -2.15 -2.89
C PRO A 48 -7.04 -0.90 -2.81
N GLY A 49 -7.43 0.10 -2.02
CA GLY A 49 -6.61 1.29 -1.81
C GLY A 49 -5.23 0.96 -1.23
N PHE A 50 -5.18 0.08 -0.22
CA PHE A 50 -3.92 -0.36 0.36
C PHE A 50 -3.04 -1.13 -0.64
N LEU A 51 -3.65 -2.04 -1.42
CA LEU A 51 -2.94 -2.81 -2.45
C LEU A 51 -2.40 -1.91 -3.57
N LEU A 52 -3.14 -0.88 -3.96
CA LEU A 52 -2.69 0.11 -4.95
C LEU A 52 -1.47 0.87 -4.45
N ILE A 53 -1.49 1.36 -3.20
CA ILE A 53 -0.34 2.07 -2.63
C ILE A 53 0.86 1.12 -2.52
N TYR A 54 0.66 -0.10 -2.04
CA TYR A 54 1.74 -1.09 -1.93
C TYR A 54 2.38 -1.40 -3.30
N SER A 55 1.56 -1.63 -4.32
CA SER A 55 2.04 -1.93 -5.68
C SER A 55 2.70 -0.73 -6.36
N ALA A 56 2.26 0.50 -6.08
CA ALA A 56 2.81 1.72 -6.67
C ALA A 56 4.33 1.86 -6.49
N GLY A 57 4.88 1.45 -5.33
CA GLY A 57 6.33 1.46 -5.12
C GLY A 57 7.09 0.58 -6.12
N PHE A 58 6.57 -0.62 -6.40
CA PHE A 58 7.17 -1.52 -7.38
C PHE A 58 7.02 -1.00 -8.82
N PHE A 59 5.89 -0.35 -9.13
CA PHE A 59 5.72 0.32 -10.43
C PHE A 59 6.74 1.44 -10.64
N ILE A 60 7.01 2.24 -9.59
CA ILE A 60 8.01 3.31 -9.64
C ILE A 60 9.42 2.72 -9.81
N GLU A 61 9.77 1.68 -9.06
CA GLU A 61 11.07 0.98 -9.20
C GLU A 61 11.24 0.44 -10.63
N GLY A 62 10.24 -0.29 -11.13
CA GLY A 62 10.26 -0.85 -12.48
C GLY A 62 10.30 0.21 -13.58
N TRP A 63 9.60 1.33 -13.41
CA TRP A 63 9.67 2.45 -14.36
C TRP A 63 11.05 3.11 -14.36
N HIS A 64 11.64 3.28 -13.18
CA HIS A 64 12.97 3.88 -13.02
C HIS A 64 14.07 2.99 -13.62
N GLU A 65 14.00 1.67 -13.43
CA GLU A 65 14.92 0.72 -14.06
C GLU A 65 14.80 0.70 -15.58
N ARG A 66 13.57 0.72 -16.12
CA ARG A 66 13.33 0.79 -17.57
C ARG A 66 13.91 2.07 -18.18
N LYS A 67 13.79 3.21 -17.49
CA LYS A 67 14.39 4.47 -17.92
C LYS A 67 15.92 4.44 -17.88
N LYS A 68 16.52 3.88 -16.84
CA LYS A 68 17.98 3.70 -16.77
C LYS A 68 18.50 2.79 -17.89
N LYS A 69 17.76 1.72 -18.23
CA LYS A 69 18.16 0.79 -19.29
C LYS A 69 18.02 1.38 -20.69
N LYS A 70 17.07 2.29 -20.91
CA LYS A 70 16.84 2.99 -22.18
C LYS A 70 17.86 4.11 -22.47
N ASN A 71 18.53 4.62 -21.43
CA ASN A 71 19.52 5.70 -21.54
C ASN A 71 20.98 5.20 -21.44
N LEU A 72 21.22 3.90 -21.57
CA LEU A 72 22.57 3.37 -21.77
C LEU A 72 22.92 3.49 -23.28
N PRO A 73 24.08 4.06 -23.63
CA PRO A 73 24.52 4.20 -25.01
C PRO A 73 24.72 2.86 -25.72
#